data_AF-A0A7C2C4K8-F1
#
_entry.id   AF-A0A7C2C4K8-F1
#
_cell.length_a   1.000
_cell.length_b   1.000
_cell.length_c   1.000
_cell.angle_alpha   90.00
_cell.angle_beta   90.00
_cell.angle_gamma   90.00
#
_symmetry.space_group_name_H-M   'P 1'
#
loop_
_entity.id
_entity.type
_entity.pdbx_description
1 polymer ?
#
loop_
_entity_poly.entity_id
_entity_poly.type
_entity_poly.pdbx_seq_one_letter_code
_entity_poly.pdbx_strand_id
1 'polypeptide(L)'
;MDSWTVTEVDVELWRYRWFGRVAVSRGEVSLILPMAGVVAQWLLPGDQVGLELTTETDRPGFDDYRLWKLTPEGPVQLWPVYERSLELVRRSPLDDRPIYAYSLRLREATRESDYVAVVDLEQYHYAAEESILAKWVCPEDGAVQAANIRPLCPRCHQPMRFWDLTDATRSSRFLLAELLSGQPYEPKFVGYVRVDPPIPAMHRRLPDGTIQRDIRLQVFPPDWFEPTYWPEAHYRAWRSAHPEADPEELWARAEEQ
;
A
#
# COMPACT_ATOMS: atom_id res chain seq x y z
N MET A 1 24.58 -1.10 -9.98
CA MET A 1 23.25 -1.74 -9.91
C MET A 1 23.16 -2.71 -11.05
N ASP A 2 22.98 -3.98 -10.74
CA ASP A 2 22.93 -5.03 -11.75
C ASP A 2 21.52 -5.16 -12.31
N SER A 3 21.38 -5.36 -13.62
CA SER A 3 20.08 -5.61 -14.26
C SER A 3 19.73 -7.09 -14.16
N TRP A 4 18.51 -7.35 -13.71
CA TRP A 4 17.91 -8.67 -13.57
C TRP A 4 16.56 -8.68 -14.29
N THR A 5 16.12 -9.86 -14.70
CA THR A 5 14.80 -10.06 -15.29
C THR A 5 13.90 -10.76 -14.29
N VAL A 6 12.68 -10.25 -14.10
CA VAL A 6 11.66 -10.95 -13.31
C VAL A 6 11.21 -12.19 -14.08
N THR A 7 11.33 -13.37 -13.47
CA THR A 7 10.91 -14.64 -14.09
C THR A 7 9.56 -15.09 -13.59
N GLU A 8 9.26 -14.84 -12.32
CA GLU A 8 8.02 -15.29 -11.67
C GLU A 8 7.62 -14.34 -10.55
N VAL A 9 6.31 -14.16 -10.37
CA VAL A 9 5.72 -13.42 -9.25
C VAL A 9 4.71 -14.34 -8.57
N ASP A 10 5.01 -14.73 -7.34
CA ASP A 10 4.18 -15.62 -6.53
C ASP A 10 3.54 -14.83 -5.38
N VAL A 11 2.23 -14.62 -5.49
CA VAL A 11 1.41 -13.94 -4.48
C VAL A 11 0.16 -14.76 -4.21
N GLU A 12 0.06 -15.28 -2.99
CA GLU A 12 -1.12 -16.01 -2.56
C GLU A 12 -2.23 -15.07 -2.11
N LEU A 13 -3.46 -15.33 -2.58
CA LEU A 13 -4.63 -14.50 -2.31
C LEU A 13 -4.90 -14.26 -0.83
N TRP A 14 -4.55 -15.19 0.06
CA TRP A 14 -4.84 -15.09 1.49
C TRP A 14 -3.82 -14.22 2.26
N ARG A 15 -2.64 -13.96 1.69
CA ARG A 15 -1.55 -13.14 2.28
C ARG A 15 -1.07 -12.01 1.38
N TYR A 16 -1.83 -11.70 0.33
CA TYR A 16 -1.46 -10.77 -0.73
C TYR A 16 -1.08 -9.38 -0.22
N ARG A 17 -1.56 -8.95 0.95
CA ARG A 17 -1.24 -7.66 1.55
C ARG A 17 0.18 -7.56 2.10
N TRP A 18 0.69 -8.65 2.66
CA TRP A 18 1.88 -8.60 3.51
C TRP A 18 2.95 -9.63 3.13
N PHE A 19 2.68 -10.51 2.16
CA PHE A 19 3.69 -11.44 1.69
C PHE A 19 3.52 -11.80 0.21
N GLY A 20 4.63 -11.77 -0.50
CA GLY A 20 4.80 -12.27 -1.86
C GLY A 20 6.27 -12.61 -2.11
N ARG A 21 6.51 -13.32 -3.20
CA ARG A 21 7.85 -13.69 -3.66
C ARG A 21 8.01 -13.30 -5.11
N VAL A 22 9.18 -12.76 -5.44
CA VAL A 22 9.54 -12.43 -6.82
C VAL A 22 10.81 -13.18 -7.15
N ALA A 23 10.74 -14.05 -8.16
CA ALA A 23 11.92 -14.69 -8.71
C ALA A 23 12.55 -13.80 -9.76
N VAL A 24 13.86 -13.57 -9.66
CA VAL A 24 14.64 -12.78 -10.61
C VAL A 24 15.83 -13.59 -11.11
N SER A 25 16.22 -13.38 -12.37
CA SER A 25 17.36 -14.07 -12.97
C SER A 25 18.32 -13.11 -13.69
N ARG A 26 19.58 -13.52 -13.71
CA ARG A 26 20.66 -12.88 -14.47
C ARG A 26 21.64 -13.95 -14.93
N GLY A 27 21.60 -14.26 -16.23
CA GLY A 27 22.37 -15.38 -16.77
C GLY A 27 21.91 -16.71 -16.15
N GLU A 28 22.85 -17.44 -15.54
CA GLU A 28 22.57 -18.71 -14.86
C GLU A 28 22.15 -18.53 -13.38
N VAL A 29 22.25 -17.32 -12.83
CA VAL A 29 21.91 -17.05 -11.42
C VAL A 29 20.43 -16.71 -11.30
N SER A 30 19.75 -17.33 -10.35
CA SER A 30 18.37 -17.00 -9.98
C SER A 30 18.26 -16.77 -8.46
N LEU A 31 17.45 -15.80 -8.07
CA LEU A 31 17.20 -15.44 -6.67
C LEU A 31 15.69 -15.31 -6.44
N ILE A 32 15.25 -15.66 -5.23
CA ILE A 32 13.87 -15.46 -4.79
C ILE A 32 13.87 -14.35 -3.75
N LEU A 33 13.19 -13.26 -4.05
CA LEU A 33 13.13 -12.06 -3.22
C LEU A 33 11.78 -12.03 -2.47
N PRO A 34 11.77 -12.19 -1.14
CA PRO A 34 10.56 -12.06 -0.35
C PRO A 34 10.27 -10.58 -0.06
N MET A 35 9.03 -10.15 -0.26
CA MET A 35 8.58 -8.76 0.00
C MET A 35 7.10 -8.74 0.41
N ALA A 36 6.58 -7.55 0.70
CA ALA A 36 5.15 -7.37 0.87
C ALA A 36 4.42 -7.72 -0.44
N GLY A 37 3.36 -8.54 -0.36
CA GLY A 37 2.66 -9.03 -1.55
C GLY A 37 2.02 -7.90 -2.39
N VAL A 38 1.69 -6.76 -1.78
CA VAL A 38 1.19 -5.57 -2.47
C VAL A 38 2.24 -4.88 -3.33
N VAL A 39 3.52 -5.02 -2.98
CA VAL A 39 4.66 -4.53 -3.77
C VAL A 39 4.98 -5.54 -4.88
N ALA A 40 4.98 -6.83 -4.55
CA ALA A 40 5.23 -7.89 -5.54
C ALA A 40 4.28 -7.82 -6.75
N GLN A 41 3.01 -7.46 -6.53
CA GLN A 41 2.01 -7.28 -7.58
C GLN A 41 2.31 -6.16 -8.60
N TRP A 42 3.29 -5.28 -8.34
CA TRP A 42 3.69 -4.23 -9.29
C TRP A 42 4.69 -4.71 -10.36
N LEU A 43 5.15 -5.95 -10.21
CA LEU A 43 6.07 -6.60 -11.11
C LEU A 43 5.33 -7.62 -11.96
N LEU A 44 5.77 -7.74 -13.21
CA LEU A 44 5.32 -8.77 -14.14
C LEU A 44 6.51 -9.59 -14.63
N PRO A 45 6.33 -10.88 -14.94
CA PRO A 45 7.34 -11.67 -15.63
C PRO A 45 7.80 -10.96 -16.92
N GLY A 46 9.12 -10.80 -17.07
CA GLY A 46 9.76 -10.04 -18.15
C GLY A 46 10.20 -8.63 -17.77
N ASP A 47 9.71 -8.07 -16.66
CA ASP A 47 10.14 -6.75 -16.18
C ASP A 47 11.65 -6.73 -15.90
N GLN A 48 12.31 -5.63 -16.30
CA GLN A 48 13.71 -5.38 -15.95
C GLN A 48 13.78 -4.67 -14.61
N VAL A 49 14.60 -5.20 -13.72
CA VAL A 49 14.77 -4.68 -12.36
C VAL A 49 16.25 -4.51 -12.03
N GLY A 50 16.55 -3.43 -11.33
CA GLY A 50 17.83 -3.25 -10.67
C GLY A 50 17.82 -3.93 -9.30
N LEU A 51 18.82 -4.76 -9.00
CA LEU A 51 18.95 -5.41 -7.70
C LEU A 51 20.29 -5.05 -7.06
N GLU A 52 20.25 -4.73 -5.77
CA GLU A 52 21.42 -4.58 -4.91
C GLU A 52 21.23 -5.44 -3.67
N LEU A 53 22.14 -6.38 -3.43
CA LEU A 53 22.14 -7.20 -2.22
C LEU A 53 22.97 -6.47 -1.15
N THR A 54 22.39 -6.34 0.04
CA THR A 54 23.07 -5.76 1.22
C THR A 54 24.03 -6.77 1.85
N THR A 55 23.69 -8.07 1.74
CA THR A 55 24.51 -9.20 2.18
C THR A 55 24.62 -10.19 1.02
N GLU A 56 25.82 -10.71 0.73
CA GLU A 56 25.98 -11.77 -0.27
C GLU A 56 25.36 -13.08 0.26
N THR A 57 24.15 -13.40 -0.22
CA THR A 57 23.43 -14.63 0.10
C THR A 57 22.62 -15.13 -1.10
N ASP A 58 22.47 -16.45 -1.19
CA ASP A 58 21.61 -17.12 -2.16
C ASP A 58 20.13 -17.10 -1.76
N ARG A 59 19.84 -16.72 -0.50
CA ARG A 59 18.48 -16.67 0.08
C ARG A 59 18.24 -15.36 0.82
N PRO A 60 18.13 -14.23 0.10
CA PRO A 60 17.91 -12.94 0.71
C PRO A 60 16.58 -12.91 1.48
N GLY A 61 16.62 -12.39 2.70
CA GLY A 61 15.45 -12.04 3.50
C GLY A 61 14.88 -10.67 3.11
N PHE A 62 13.85 -10.22 3.83
CA PHE A 62 13.18 -8.94 3.57
C PHE A 62 14.12 -7.74 3.66
N ASP A 63 15.13 -7.78 4.52
CA ASP A 63 15.99 -6.63 4.81
C ASP A 63 17.36 -6.73 4.11
N ASP A 64 17.57 -7.77 3.28
CA ASP A 64 18.87 -8.10 2.69
C ASP A 64 19.08 -7.53 1.28
N TYR A 65 18.12 -6.78 0.74
CA TYR A 65 18.21 -6.28 -0.62
C TYR A 65 17.44 -4.99 -0.86
N ARG A 66 17.77 -4.33 -1.96
CA ARG A 66 17.05 -3.20 -2.54
C ARG A 66 16.71 -3.51 -3.98
N LEU A 67 15.50 -3.14 -4.40
CA LEU A 67 14.95 -3.45 -5.70
C LEU A 67 14.41 -2.18 -6.36
N TRP A 68 14.77 -1.97 -7.61
CA TRP A 68 14.26 -0.89 -8.45
C TRP A 68 13.62 -1.45 -9.70
N LYS A 69 12.47 -0.92 -10.11
CA LYS A 69 11.92 -1.16 -11.44
C LYS A 69 12.60 -0.23 -12.42
N LEU A 70 13.14 -0.76 -13.51
CA LEU A 70 13.78 0.04 -14.56
C LEU A 70 12.71 0.46 -15.56
N THR A 71 12.27 1.72 -15.51
CA THR A 71 11.31 2.29 -16.48
C THR A 71 12.02 3.23 -17.45
N PRO A 72 11.40 3.59 -18.59
CA PRO A 72 11.97 4.57 -19.54
C PRO A 72 12.27 5.94 -18.90
N GLU A 73 11.47 6.35 -17.92
CA GLU A 73 11.57 7.63 -17.21
C GLU A 73 12.66 7.61 -16.12
N GLY A 74 13.09 6.42 -15.71
CA GLY A 74 14.16 6.23 -14.74
C GLY A 74 13.92 5.04 -13.80
N PRO A 75 14.92 4.67 -12.98
CA PRO A 75 14.75 3.62 -11.98
C PRO A 75 13.84 4.10 -10.84
N VAL A 76 12.76 3.35 -10.58
CA VAL A 76 11.84 3.59 -9.45
C VAL A 76 12.09 2.58 -8.35
N GLN A 77 12.40 3.04 -7.14
CA GLN A 77 12.62 2.13 -6.01
C GLN A 77 11.31 1.47 -5.58
N LEU A 78 11.29 0.13 -5.60
CA LEU A 78 10.17 -0.69 -5.13
C LEU A 78 10.40 -1.21 -3.72
N TRP A 79 11.65 -1.52 -3.39
CA TRP A 79 12.01 -2.12 -2.12
C TRP A 79 13.37 -1.58 -1.61
N PRO A 80 13.51 -1.28 -0.31
CA PRO A 80 12.46 -1.22 0.70
C PRO A 80 11.42 -0.14 0.39
N VAL A 81 10.23 -0.29 0.97
CA VAL A 81 9.13 0.68 0.90
C VAL A 81 9.49 2.00 1.59
N TYR A 82 8.65 3.04 1.42
CA TYR A 82 8.91 4.33 2.04
C TYR A 82 9.06 4.22 3.56
N GLU A 83 10.10 4.88 4.07
CA GLU A 83 10.43 4.95 5.48
C GLU A 83 11.09 6.29 5.82
N ARG A 84 10.70 6.87 6.95
CA ARG A 84 11.28 8.09 7.50
C ARG A 84 11.23 8.08 9.02
N SER A 85 12.34 8.41 9.66
CA SER A 85 12.39 8.66 11.10
C SER A 85 12.25 10.15 11.39
N LEU A 86 11.53 10.50 12.46
CA LEU A 86 11.40 11.86 12.95
C LEU A 86 11.32 11.90 14.47
N GLU A 87 11.71 13.04 15.03
CA GLU A 87 11.60 13.31 16.45
C GLU A 87 10.48 14.33 16.68
N LEU A 88 9.51 13.98 17.52
CA LEU A 88 8.42 14.86 17.93
C LEU A 88 8.66 15.33 19.35
N VAL A 89 9.17 16.56 19.48
CA VAL A 89 9.41 17.19 20.79
C VAL A 89 8.11 17.81 21.31
N ARG A 90 7.61 17.26 22.42
CA ARG A 90 6.53 17.87 23.19
C ARG A 90 7.09 19.02 24.02
N ARG A 91 6.67 20.23 23.66
CA ARG A 91 7.05 21.46 24.36
C ARG A 91 5.97 21.91 25.33
N SER A 92 6.40 22.62 26.36
CA SER A 92 5.49 23.25 27.32
C SER A 92 4.70 24.36 26.64
N PRO A 93 3.37 24.41 26.80
CA PRO A 93 2.56 25.49 26.23
C PRO A 93 2.77 26.84 26.95
N LEU A 94 3.46 26.85 28.10
CA LEU A 94 3.67 28.05 28.91
C LEU A 94 5.01 28.75 28.62
N ASP A 95 6.08 27.98 28.42
CA ASP A 95 7.46 28.49 28.35
C ASP A 95 8.30 27.83 27.24
N ASP A 96 7.67 27.09 26.32
CA ASP A 96 8.27 26.43 25.15
C ASP A 96 9.42 25.44 25.43
N ARG A 97 9.77 25.22 26.71
CA ARG A 97 10.81 24.27 27.09
C ARG A 97 10.41 22.85 26.67
N PRO A 98 11.37 22.03 26.20
CA PRO A 98 11.11 20.62 25.89
C PRO A 98 10.74 19.88 27.17
N ILE A 99 9.60 19.19 27.16
CA ILE A 99 9.15 18.34 28.27
C ILE A 99 9.55 16.89 27.98
N TYR A 100 9.30 16.43 26.76
CA TYR A 100 9.55 15.07 26.32
C TYR A 100 9.75 15.03 24.81
N ALA A 101 10.39 13.99 24.28
CA ALA A 101 10.55 13.77 22.85
C ALA A 101 10.20 12.33 22.48
N TYR A 102 9.43 12.17 21.40
CA TYR A 102 9.10 10.87 20.83
C TYR A 102 9.92 10.63 19.57
N SER A 103 10.66 9.52 19.52
CA SER A 103 11.28 9.04 18.29
C SER A 103 10.28 8.16 17.53
N LEU A 104 9.87 8.60 16.35
CA LEU A 104 8.89 7.93 15.51
C LEU A 104 9.54 7.44 14.21
N ARG A 105 9.13 6.25 13.77
CA ARG A 105 9.43 5.68 12.45
C ARG A 105 8.13 5.63 11.65
N LEU A 106 8.02 6.49 10.65
CA LEU A 106 6.94 6.50 9.68
C LEU A 106 7.31 5.56 8.54
N ARG A 107 6.53 4.51 8.30
CA ARG A 107 6.80 3.56 7.22
C ARG A 107 5.54 2.94 6.66
N GLU A 108 5.60 2.44 5.43
CA GLU A 108 4.51 1.61 4.89
C GLU A 108 4.37 0.27 5.65
N ALA A 109 3.14 -0.23 5.70
CA ALA A 109 2.80 -1.54 6.25
C ALA A 109 3.31 -2.65 5.33
N THR A 110 4.16 -3.53 5.85
CA THR A 110 4.79 -4.61 5.08
C THR A 110 4.53 -5.99 5.66
N ARG A 111 4.25 -6.09 6.96
CA ARG A 111 4.10 -7.34 7.70
C ARG A 111 2.65 -7.57 8.12
N GLU A 112 2.26 -8.81 8.39
CA GLU A 112 0.92 -9.08 8.92
C GLU A 112 0.65 -8.34 10.22
N SER A 113 1.64 -8.24 11.11
CA SER A 113 1.55 -7.51 12.38
C SER A 113 1.19 -6.04 12.20
N ASP A 114 1.59 -5.45 11.07
CA ASP A 114 1.31 -4.06 10.74
C ASP A 114 -0.19 -3.87 10.47
N TYR A 115 -0.78 -4.77 9.69
CA TYR A 115 -2.22 -4.75 9.40
C TYR A 115 -3.07 -5.10 10.63
N VAL A 116 -2.60 -6.03 11.48
CA VAL A 116 -3.25 -6.29 12.77
C VAL A 116 -3.25 -5.03 13.64
N ALA A 117 -2.14 -4.29 13.67
CA ALA A 117 -2.09 -3.02 14.40
C ALA A 117 -3.03 -1.95 13.80
N VAL A 118 -3.21 -1.91 12.48
CA VAL A 118 -4.22 -1.04 11.84
C VAL A 118 -5.62 -1.40 12.31
N VAL A 119 -5.95 -2.69 12.36
CA VAL A 119 -7.25 -3.17 12.86
C VAL A 119 -7.46 -2.76 14.31
N ASP A 120 -6.45 -2.91 15.16
CA ASP A 120 -6.52 -2.50 16.57
C ASP A 120 -6.73 -0.99 16.70
N LEU A 121 -6.01 -0.17 15.92
CA LEU A 121 -6.16 1.29 15.91
C LEU A 121 -7.56 1.70 15.42
N GLU A 122 -8.07 1.09 14.35
CA GLU A 122 -9.41 1.36 13.82
C GLU A 122 -10.52 1.03 14.82
N GLN A 123 -10.36 -0.05 15.60
CA GLN A 123 -11.33 -0.38 16.66
C GLN A 123 -11.47 0.73 17.69
N TYR A 124 -10.38 1.38 18.07
CA TYR A 124 -10.44 2.50 19.02
C TYR A 124 -11.17 3.71 18.41
N HIS A 125 -11.07 3.91 17.09
CA HIS A 125 -11.75 5.00 16.38
C HIS A 125 -13.26 4.72 16.19
N TYR A 126 -13.63 3.49 15.84
CA TYR A 126 -15.01 3.10 15.51
C TYR A 126 -15.70 2.28 16.61
N ALA A 127 -15.22 2.34 17.84
CA ALA A 127 -15.74 1.56 18.97
C ALA A 127 -17.27 1.72 19.18
N ALA A 128 -17.87 2.81 18.70
CA ALA A 128 -19.29 3.11 18.82
C ALA A 128 -20.16 2.60 17.66
N GLU A 129 -19.58 2.22 16.51
CA GLU A 129 -20.33 1.96 15.27
C GLU A 129 -20.62 0.47 15.00
N GLU A 130 -20.25 -0.44 15.93
CA GLU A 130 -20.40 -1.90 15.80
C GLU A 130 -19.92 -2.46 14.44
N SER A 131 -18.92 -1.82 13.82
CA SER A 131 -18.43 -2.21 12.50
C SER A 131 -17.44 -3.37 12.62
N ILE A 132 -17.58 -4.37 11.74
CA ILE A 132 -16.63 -5.48 11.60
C ILE A 132 -15.54 -5.06 10.60
N LEU A 133 -14.34 -4.83 11.11
CA LEU A 133 -13.24 -4.17 10.41
C LEU A 133 -12.36 -5.15 9.61
N ALA A 134 -12.17 -6.38 10.08
CA ALA A 134 -11.21 -7.30 9.48
C ALA A 134 -11.82 -8.64 9.06
N LYS A 135 -11.24 -9.20 7.99
CA LYS A 135 -11.45 -10.56 7.52
C LYS A 135 -10.21 -11.39 7.84
N TRP A 136 -10.45 -12.56 8.39
CA TRP A 136 -9.44 -13.51 8.81
C TRP A 136 -9.60 -14.79 7.99
N VAL A 137 -8.49 -15.44 7.68
CA VAL A 137 -8.45 -16.68 6.90
C VAL A 137 -7.67 -17.76 7.67
N CYS A 138 -8.18 -18.98 7.66
CA CYS A 138 -7.48 -20.13 8.19
C CYS A 138 -6.59 -20.72 7.09
N PRO A 139 -5.25 -20.78 7.28
CA PRO A 139 -4.35 -21.35 6.28
C PRO A 139 -4.56 -22.85 6.02
N GLU A 140 -5.09 -23.58 7.01
CA GLU A 140 -5.22 -25.06 6.96
C GLU A 140 -6.44 -25.53 6.16
N ASP A 141 -7.56 -24.83 6.25
CA ASP A 141 -8.84 -25.25 5.66
C ASP A 141 -9.53 -24.18 4.81
N GLY A 142 -8.93 -22.99 4.69
CA GLY A 142 -9.44 -21.87 3.89
C GLY A 142 -10.69 -21.22 4.46
N ALA A 143 -11.13 -21.55 5.68
CA ALA A 143 -12.27 -20.89 6.31
C ALA A 143 -12.00 -19.39 6.46
N VAL A 144 -13.02 -18.57 6.21
CA VAL A 144 -12.95 -17.12 6.36
C VAL A 144 -13.95 -16.67 7.41
N GLN A 145 -13.52 -15.77 8.29
CA GLN A 145 -14.38 -15.17 9.30
C GLN A 145 -14.10 -13.68 9.40
N ALA A 146 -15.16 -12.88 9.46
CA ALA A 146 -15.05 -11.45 9.74
C ALA A 146 -15.13 -11.24 11.26
N ALA A 147 -14.16 -10.53 11.82
CA ALA A 147 -14.09 -10.24 13.25
C ALA A 147 -13.14 -9.06 13.50
N ASN A 148 -13.34 -8.37 14.62
CA ASN A 148 -12.43 -7.30 15.05
C ASN A 148 -11.19 -7.90 15.75
N ILE A 149 -11.40 -8.90 16.60
CA ILE A 149 -10.30 -9.63 17.25
C ILE A 149 -9.97 -10.87 16.42
N ARG A 150 -8.68 -11.25 16.37
CA ARG A 150 -8.22 -12.49 15.73
C ARG A 150 -9.01 -13.70 16.26
N PRO A 151 -9.85 -14.35 15.42
CA PRO A 151 -10.62 -15.51 15.85
C PRO A 151 -9.80 -16.80 15.76
N LEU A 152 -10.30 -17.84 16.44
CA LEU A 152 -9.87 -19.22 16.23
C LEU A 152 -10.73 -19.83 15.12
N CYS A 153 -10.11 -20.66 14.26
CA CYS A 153 -10.86 -21.37 13.23
C CYS A 153 -11.90 -22.32 13.86
N PRO A 154 -13.17 -22.31 13.43
CA PRO A 154 -14.22 -23.17 14.01
C PRO A 154 -14.02 -24.66 13.76
N ARG A 155 -13.13 -25.07 12.85
CA ARG A 155 -12.85 -26.48 12.54
C ARG A 155 -11.56 -26.96 13.20
N CYS A 156 -10.42 -26.33 12.89
CA CYS A 156 -9.11 -26.76 13.40
C CYS A 156 -8.69 -26.07 14.70
N HIS A 157 -9.44 -25.08 15.20
CA HIS A 157 -9.19 -24.34 16.43
C HIS A 157 -7.83 -23.61 16.50
N GLN A 158 -7.15 -23.45 15.37
CA GLN A 158 -5.91 -22.67 15.25
C GLN A 158 -6.21 -21.17 15.08
N PRO A 159 -5.32 -20.27 15.53
CA PRO A 159 -5.45 -18.84 15.27
C PRO A 159 -5.46 -18.54 13.77
N MET A 160 -6.50 -17.83 13.31
CA MET A 160 -6.60 -17.40 11.91
C MET A 160 -5.60 -16.28 11.60
N ARG A 161 -5.23 -16.13 10.33
CA ARG A 161 -4.31 -15.08 9.84
C ARG A 161 -5.10 -13.91 9.27
N PHE A 162 -4.53 -12.72 9.35
CA PHE A 162 -5.14 -11.54 8.76
C PHE A 162 -5.15 -11.69 7.24
N TRP A 163 -6.34 -11.54 6.65
CA TRP A 163 -6.53 -11.59 5.21
C TRP A 163 -6.66 -10.19 4.62
N ASP A 164 -7.65 -9.43 5.10
CA ASP A 164 -8.02 -8.14 4.53
C ASP A 164 -8.80 -7.27 5.52
N LEU A 165 -8.89 -5.98 5.24
CA LEU A 165 -9.85 -5.07 5.88
C LEU A 165 -11.17 -5.12 5.10
N THR A 166 -12.29 -4.97 5.80
CA THR A 166 -13.63 -5.10 5.20
C THR A 166 -13.93 -4.00 4.19
N ASP A 167 -13.44 -2.79 4.46
CA ASP A 167 -13.75 -1.55 3.75
C ASP A 167 -12.55 -1.00 2.93
N ALA A 168 -11.40 -1.68 2.96
CA ALA A 168 -10.23 -1.31 2.18
C ALA A 168 -10.25 -1.92 0.78
N THR A 169 -9.79 -1.14 -0.20
CA THR A 169 -9.51 -1.68 -1.55
C THR A 169 -8.20 -2.47 -1.53
N ARG A 170 -8.03 -3.41 -2.47
CA ARG A 170 -6.77 -4.18 -2.57
C ARG A 170 -5.54 -3.29 -2.79
N SER A 171 -5.76 -2.15 -3.42
CA SER A 171 -4.76 -1.16 -3.78
C SER A 171 -4.52 -0.11 -2.68
N SER A 172 -5.34 -0.11 -1.62
CA SER A 172 -5.11 0.74 -0.43
C SER A 172 -3.73 0.46 0.16
N ARG A 173 -3.03 1.53 0.54
CA ARG A 173 -1.74 1.52 1.24
C ARG A 173 -1.92 2.08 2.64
N PHE A 174 -1.07 1.65 3.56
CA PHE A 174 -1.15 2.05 4.96
C PHE A 174 0.23 2.51 5.40
N LEU A 175 0.34 3.77 5.84
CA LEU A 175 1.52 4.27 6.54
C LEU A 175 1.29 4.14 8.04
N LEU A 176 2.27 3.63 8.76
CA LEU A 176 2.25 3.46 10.21
C LEU A 176 3.22 4.40 10.88
N ALA A 177 2.83 4.93 12.04
CA ALA A 177 3.70 5.63 12.97
C ALA A 177 4.13 4.68 14.10
N GLU A 178 5.31 4.09 13.95
CA GLU A 178 5.92 3.20 14.95
C GLU A 178 6.73 4.00 15.97
N LEU A 179 6.50 3.75 17.25
CA LEU A 179 7.22 4.39 18.34
C LEU A 179 8.53 3.63 18.63
N LEU A 180 9.66 4.29 18.39
CA LEU A 180 11.00 3.70 18.58
C LEU A 180 11.47 3.76 20.03
N SER A 181 11.05 4.79 20.77
CA SER A 181 11.47 5.07 22.16
C SER A 181 10.27 5.10 23.11
N GLY A 182 9.46 4.05 23.07
CA GLY A 182 8.27 3.93 23.92
C GLY A 182 8.56 3.37 25.30
N GLN A 183 7.76 3.78 26.28
CA GLN A 183 7.70 3.13 27.58
C GLN A 183 6.92 1.81 27.50
N PRO A 184 7.09 0.86 28.44
CA PRO A 184 6.44 -0.46 28.36
C PRO A 184 4.91 -0.45 28.31
N TYR A 185 4.28 0.64 28.74
CA TYR A 185 2.82 0.83 28.71
C TYR A 185 2.33 1.53 27.43
N GLU A 186 3.24 2.06 26.60
CA GLU A 186 2.88 2.73 25.35
C GLU A 186 2.75 1.70 24.23
N PRO A 187 1.77 1.87 23.33
CA PRO A 187 1.63 0.97 22.20
C PRO A 187 2.79 1.13 21.23
N LYS A 188 3.14 0.04 20.54
CA LYS A 188 4.17 0.05 19.50
C LYS A 188 3.83 1.00 18.34
N PHE A 189 2.54 1.06 17.97
CA PHE A 189 2.04 1.93 16.91
C PHE A 189 1.07 2.95 17.51
N VAL A 190 1.28 4.23 17.20
CA VAL A 190 0.51 5.35 17.78
C VAL A 190 -0.46 5.99 16.80
N GLY A 191 -0.41 5.56 15.54
CA GLY A 191 -1.29 6.06 14.50
C GLY A 191 -0.98 5.44 13.15
N TYR A 192 -1.90 5.62 12.21
CA TYR A 192 -1.74 5.19 10.84
C TYR A 192 -2.42 6.18 9.89
N VAL A 193 -2.00 6.17 8.64
CA VAL A 193 -2.64 6.89 7.53
C VAL A 193 -3.00 5.87 6.47
N ARG A 194 -4.28 5.80 6.12
CA ARG A 194 -4.74 5.03 4.97
C ARG A 194 -4.68 5.91 3.74
N VAL A 195 -3.95 5.45 2.74
CA VAL A 195 -3.86 6.05 1.41
C VAL A 195 -4.67 5.15 0.48
N ASP A 196 -5.91 5.54 0.25
CA ASP A 196 -6.72 4.91 -0.78
C ASP A 196 -6.32 5.46 -2.14
N PRO A 197 -6.14 4.61 -3.16
CA PRO A 197 -5.95 5.11 -4.52
C PRO A 197 -7.19 5.89 -4.94
N PRO A 198 -7.04 6.86 -5.86
CA PRO A 198 -8.18 7.54 -6.43
C PRO A 198 -9.20 6.50 -6.90
N ILE A 199 -10.45 6.66 -6.48
CA ILE A 199 -11.52 5.73 -6.83
C ILE A 199 -11.58 5.67 -8.36
N PRO A 200 -11.36 4.48 -8.98
CA PRO A 200 -11.31 4.40 -10.43
C PRO A 200 -12.66 4.82 -11.02
N ALA A 201 -12.61 5.53 -12.14
CA ALA A 201 -13.78 5.88 -12.94
C ALA A 201 -14.60 4.62 -13.25
N MET A 202 -15.83 4.55 -12.75
CA MET A 202 -16.71 3.40 -12.98
C MET A 202 -17.58 3.62 -14.22
N HIS A 203 -17.55 2.67 -15.14
CA HIS A 203 -18.46 2.62 -16.28
C HIS A 203 -19.41 1.42 -16.15
N ARG A 204 -20.67 1.58 -16.57
CA ARG A 204 -21.66 0.50 -16.63
C ARG A 204 -22.00 0.20 -18.08
N ARG A 205 -21.90 -1.06 -18.49
CA ARG A 205 -22.48 -1.53 -19.76
C ARG A 205 -23.95 -1.93 -19.54
N LEU A 206 -24.85 -1.36 -20.33
CA LEU A 206 -26.28 -1.67 -20.33
C LEU A 206 -26.57 -2.93 -21.17
N PRO A 207 -27.73 -3.59 -20.99
CA PRO A 207 -28.09 -4.81 -21.74
C PRO A 207 -28.16 -4.63 -23.26
N ASP A 208 -28.36 -3.40 -23.74
CA ASP A 208 -28.34 -3.01 -25.15
C ASP A 208 -26.91 -2.83 -25.72
N GLY A 209 -25.89 -2.97 -24.87
CA GLY A 209 -24.47 -2.80 -25.22
C GLY A 209 -23.94 -1.37 -25.02
N THR A 210 -24.80 -0.41 -24.69
CA THR A 210 -24.41 0.98 -24.45
C THR A 210 -23.52 1.09 -23.20
N ILE A 211 -22.43 1.87 -23.26
CA ILE A 211 -21.57 2.13 -22.10
C ILE A 211 -21.96 3.47 -21.49
N GLN A 212 -22.54 3.43 -20.29
CA GLN A 212 -22.72 4.59 -19.43
C GLN A 212 -21.40 4.85 -18.69
N ARG A 213 -20.69 5.89 -19.10
CA ARG A 213 -19.42 6.29 -18.46
C ARG A 213 -19.67 7.02 -17.14
N ASP A 214 -18.68 6.91 -16.24
CA ASP A 214 -18.60 7.64 -14.98
C ASP A 214 -19.88 7.62 -14.13
N ILE A 215 -20.51 6.46 -14.02
CA ILE A 215 -21.82 6.29 -13.36
C ILE A 215 -21.80 6.78 -11.90
N ARG A 216 -20.65 6.70 -11.22
CA ARG A 216 -20.50 7.19 -9.85
C ARG A 216 -20.65 8.71 -9.74
N LEU A 217 -20.09 9.47 -10.68
CA LEU A 217 -20.24 10.94 -10.74
C LEU A 217 -21.68 11.37 -11.06
N GLN A 218 -22.48 10.46 -11.65
CA GLN A 218 -23.89 10.71 -11.94
C GLN A 218 -24.81 10.43 -10.74
N VAL A 219 -24.34 9.66 -9.75
CA VAL A 219 -25.16 9.18 -8.62
C VAL A 219 -24.79 9.87 -7.31
N PHE A 220 -23.51 10.15 -7.08
CA PHE A 220 -23.07 10.82 -5.86
C PHE A 220 -22.52 12.23 -6.14
N PRO A 221 -22.58 13.14 -5.16
CA PRO A 221 -22.10 14.51 -5.29
C PRO A 221 -20.60 14.59 -5.67
N PRO A 222 -20.17 15.62 -6.44
CA PRO A 222 -18.77 15.75 -6.89
C PRO A 222 -17.75 15.84 -5.74
N ASP A 223 -18.12 16.47 -4.63
CA ASP A 223 -17.30 16.65 -3.42
C ASP A 223 -16.97 15.33 -2.71
N TRP A 224 -17.68 14.24 -3.03
CA TRP A 224 -17.35 12.90 -2.52
C TRP A 224 -16.19 12.24 -3.26
N PHE A 225 -15.77 12.79 -4.41
CA PHE A 225 -14.77 12.18 -5.28
C PHE A 225 -13.60 13.10 -5.63
N GLU A 226 -13.63 14.36 -5.20
CA GLU A 226 -12.60 15.35 -5.53
C GLU A 226 -11.64 15.64 -4.38
N PRO A 227 -10.33 15.77 -4.65
CA PRO A 227 -9.71 15.65 -5.98
C PRO A 227 -9.38 14.19 -6.31
N THR A 228 -9.91 13.68 -7.41
CA THR A 228 -9.42 12.46 -8.06
C THR A 228 -8.30 12.87 -9.02
N TYR A 229 -7.16 12.20 -8.98
CA TYR A 229 -6.07 12.41 -9.96
C TYR A 229 -6.64 12.16 -11.37
N TRP A 230 -6.92 13.24 -12.11
CA TRP A 230 -7.59 13.20 -13.41
C TRP A 230 -6.90 14.12 -14.43
N PRO A 231 -5.63 13.82 -14.78
CA PRO A 231 -4.84 14.63 -15.70
C PRO A 231 -5.54 14.80 -17.06
N GLU A 232 -6.31 13.83 -17.54
CA GLU A 232 -7.07 13.95 -18.79
C GLU A 232 -8.12 15.08 -18.75
N ALA A 233 -8.75 15.32 -17.59
CA ALA A 233 -9.73 16.39 -17.46
C ALA A 233 -9.05 17.77 -17.51
N HIS A 234 -7.96 17.93 -16.76
CA HIS A 234 -7.13 19.14 -16.79
C HIS A 234 -6.57 19.39 -18.20
N TYR A 235 -6.00 18.36 -18.83
CA TYR A 235 -5.50 18.41 -20.19
C TYR A 235 -6.58 18.82 -21.19
N ARG A 236 -7.78 18.22 -21.15
CA ARG A 236 -8.88 18.58 -22.07
C ARG A 236 -9.37 19.99 -21.86
N ALA A 237 -9.51 20.43 -20.60
CA ALA A 237 -9.93 21.78 -20.28
C ALA A 237 -8.90 22.80 -20.79
N TRP A 238 -7.61 22.55 -20.57
CA TRP A 238 -6.56 23.47 -21.00
C TRP A 238 -6.31 23.43 -22.50
N ARG A 239 -6.40 22.27 -23.15
CA ARG A 239 -6.35 22.17 -24.61
C ARG A 239 -7.51 22.91 -25.28
N SER A 240 -8.67 22.95 -24.63
CA SER A 240 -9.82 23.72 -25.10
C SER A 240 -9.64 25.23 -24.88
N ALA A 241 -8.97 25.62 -23.79
CA ALA A 241 -8.72 27.01 -23.44
C ALA A 241 -7.49 27.62 -24.14
N HIS A 242 -6.49 26.81 -24.48
CA HIS A 242 -5.22 27.20 -25.11
C HIS A 242 -4.88 26.24 -26.27
N PRO A 243 -5.64 26.27 -27.38
CA PRO A 243 -5.45 25.34 -28.49
C PRO A 243 -4.09 25.48 -29.20
N GLU A 244 -3.43 26.63 -29.03
CA GLU A 244 -2.09 26.95 -29.53
C GLU A 244 -0.93 26.46 -28.66
N ALA A 245 -1.18 26.04 -27.41
CA ALA A 245 -0.14 25.54 -26.53
C ALA A 245 0.30 24.11 -26.89
N ASP A 246 1.55 23.77 -26.59
CA ASP A 246 2.12 22.46 -26.89
C ASP A 246 1.34 21.34 -26.16
N PRO A 247 0.75 20.38 -26.89
CA PRO A 247 0.05 19.25 -26.28
C PRO A 247 0.87 18.46 -25.26
N GLU A 248 2.18 18.31 -25.45
CA GLU A 248 3.03 17.57 -24.50
C GLU A 248 3.24 18.37 -23.20
N GLU A 249 3.46 19.69 -23.32
CA GLU A 249 3.61 20.58 -22.17
C GLU A 249 2.30 20.69 -21.36
N LEU A 250 1.16 20.77 -22.07
CA LEU A 250 -0.16 20.76 -21.43
C LEU A 250 -0.46 19.44 -20.73
N TRP A 251 0.02 18.30 -21.26
CA TRP A 251 -0.15 16.99 -20.65
C TRP A 251 0.72 16.86 -19.40
N ALA A 252 2.01 17.19 -19.48
CA ALA A 252 2.92 17.16 -18.34
C ALA A 252 2.41 18.04 -17.18
N ARG A 253 1.95 19.25 -17.49
CA ARG A 253 1.35 20.15 -16.50
C ARG A 253 0.06 19.57 -15.88
N ALA A 254 -0.68 18.77 -16.63
CA ALA A 254 -1.93 18.18 -16.16
C ALA A 254 -1.68 16.98 -15.23
N GLU A 255 -0.57 16.25 -15.43
CA GLU A 255 -0.07 15.22 -14.51
C GLU A 255 0.45 15.80 -13.18
N GLU A 256 0.72 17.09 -13.12
CA GLU A 256 1.18 17.78 -11.91
C GLU A 256 0.06 18.38 -11.04
N GLN A 257 -1.22 18.29 -11.46
CA GLN A 257 -2.39 18.76 -10.70
C GLN A 257 -3.07 17.62 -9.95
#